data_AF-A0A6M0A3E3-F1
#
_entry.id   AF-A0A6M0A3E3-F1
#
_cell.length_a   1.000
_cell.length_b   1.000
_cell.length_c   1.000
_cell.angle_alpha   90.00
_cell.angle_beta   90.00
_cell.angle_gamma   90.00
#
_symmetry.space_group_name_H-M   'P 1'
#
loop_
_entity.id
_entity.type
_entity.pdbx_description
1 polymer ?
#
loop_
_entity_poly.entity_id
_entity_poly.type
_entity_poly.pdbx_seq_one_letter_code
_entity_poly.pdbx_strand_id
1 'polypeptide(L)'
;MTPTSLNTGVNEKKRSEWLQEVSAHLVESYEVTESGKNPIKRVFFEEQEAPLSILSHVWDEYDTYAEATLHWLYELAEGQNFEVRLKVAETVGQLATYEFLPVLRKILSPWAKSGKPSVQRLAALALAVVAYNEQEHIAQQALNLVDHWSNLKTSSSLQWTAIAAYGGYIGLLVPEKALDNLKIIAQSGNGKLFSDIAKAVEKLFNAGVQIPKLHGLVLNTLREWVDQGENTSVYRLSLLIFRGLMRKSWIVKNDIRQPTLLWLAKESKDFEDPIVYLMRNGLNLGSRRDSILAEILNWLEFVDRHPTLYKTLARIIFTLAASSGNERKRMCYYLKIWSINSQTAIQILNLINKHL
;
A
#
# COMPACT_ATOMS: atom_id res chain seq x y z
N MET A 1 -2.68 -65.44 -22.24
CA MET A 1 -2.77 -64.19 -21.48
C MET A 1 -2.30 -63.06 -22.37
N THR A 2 -3.23 -62.41 -23.06
CA THR A 2 -3.01 -61.20 -23.82
C THR A 2 -2.90 -60.02 -22.85
N PRO A 3 -1.94 -59.09 -23.03
CA PRO A 3 -1.85 -57.92 -22.18
C PRO A 3 -3.04 -57.00 -22.49
N THR A 4 -3.86 -56.76 -21.47
CA THR A 4 -4.94 -55.79 -21.48
C THR A 4 -4.36 -54.42 -21.79
N SER A 5 -4.56 -53.94 -23.02
CA SER A 5 -4.27 -52.57 -23.39
C SER A 5 -5.11 -51.64 -22.52
N LEU A 6 -4.45 -50.86 -21.67
CA LEU A 6 -5.03 -49.67 -21.06
C LEU A 6 -5.48 -48.75 -22.20
N ASN A 7 -6.78 -48.75 -22.47
CA ASN A 7 -7.42 -47.83 -23.40
C ASN A 7 -7.45 -46.45 -22.75
N THR A 8 -6.31 -45.76 -22.75
CA THR A 8 -6.28 -44.32 -22.54
C THR A 8 -6.85 -43.70 -23.81
N GLY A 9 -8.16 -43.49 -23.85
CA GLY A 9 -8.80 -42.66 -24.88
C GLY A 9 -8.28 -41.23 -24.74
N VAL A 10 -7.10 -40.97 -25.29
CA VAL A 10 -6.57 -39.61 -25.43
C VAL A 10 -7.49 -38.95 -26.45
N ASN A 11 -8.34 -38.06 -25.96
CA ASN A 11 -9.27 -37.29 -26.78
C ASN A 11 -8.46 -36.47 -27.81
N GLU A 12 -8.49 -36.88 -29.08
CA GLU A 12 -7.69 -36.31 -30.20
C GLU A 12 -8.10 -34.89 -30.62
N LYS A 13 -9.03 -34.26 -29.89
CA LYS A 13 -9.47 -32.88 -30.16
C LYS A 13 -8.32 -31.89 -30.11
N LYS A 14 -8.24 -31.01 -31.10
CA LYS A 14 -7.26 -29.92 -31.14
C LYS A 14 -7.60 -28.89 -30.07
N ARG A 15 -6.58 -28.22 -29.54
CA ARG A 15 -6.76 -27.13 -28.56
C ARG A 15 -7.75 -26.06 -29.02
N SER A 16 -7.76 -25.71 -30.31
CA SER A 16 -8.71 -24.74 -30.86
C SER A 16 -10.15 -25.21 -30.82
N GLU A 17 -10.40 -26.51 -31.01
CA GLU A 17 -11.73 -27.12 -30.96
C GLU A 17 -12.25 -27.13 -29.51
N TRP A 18 -11.39 -27.50 -28.55
CA TRP A 18 -11.71 -27.37 -27.12
C TRP A 18 -12.06 -25.95 -26.70
N LEU A 19 -11.32 -24.95 -27.20
CA LEU A 19 -11.57 -23.55 -26.87
C LEU A 19 -12.91 -23.08 -27.46
N GLN A 20 -13.23 -23.45 -28.70
CA GLN A 20 -14.52 -23.10 -29.31
C GLN A 20 -15.71 -23.67 -28.53
N GLU A 21 -15.60 -24.88 -27.99
CA GLU A 21 -16.67 -25.50 -27.20
C GLU A 21 -16.98 -24.77 -25.89
N VAL A 22 -16.02 -24.01 -25.37
CA VAL A 22 -16.19 -23.16 -24.17
C VAL A 22 -16.27 -21.67 -24.52
N SER A 23 -16.65 -21.35 -25.77
CA SER A 23 -16.75 -19.98 -26.28
C SER A 23 -15.48 -19.16 -26.04
N ALA A 24 -14.33 -19.76 -26.34
CA ALA A 24 -13.01 -19.15 -26.21
C ALA A 24 -12.19 -19.25 -27.50
N HIS A 25 -11.25 -18.33 -27.68
CA HIS A 25 -10.38 -18.29 -28.85
C HIS A 25 -8.96 -17.81 -28.50
N LEU A 26 -8.00 -18.08 -29.40
CA LEU A 26 -6.61 -17.64 -29.24
C LEU A 26 -6.40 -16.30 -29.94
N VAL A 27 -5.81 -15.36 -29.22
CA VAL A 27 -5.39 -14.07 -29.77
C VAL A 27 -3.87 -13.97 -29.65
N GLU A 28 -3.21 -13.54 -30.73
CA GLU A 28 -1.79 -13.21 -30.69
C GLU A 28 -1.59 -11.95 -29.86
N SER A 29 -0.67 -12.05 -28.91
CA SER A 29 -0.30 -10.96 -28.01
C SER A 29 1.21 -10.94 -27.89
N TYR A 30 1.73 -9.90 -27.24
CA TYR A 30 3.15 -9.78 -26.95
C TYR A 30 3.38 -9.73 -25.44
N GLU A 31 4.46 -10.35 -24.99
CA GLU A 31 5.00 -10.19 -23.65
C GLU A 31 6.36 -9.49 -23.75
N VAL A 32 6.55 -8.45 -22.95
CA VAL A 32 7.85 -7.77 -22.85
C VAL A 32 8.69 -8.49 -21.80
N THR A 33 9.79 -9.09 -22.23
CA THR A 33 10.78 -9.71 -21.34
C THR A 33 12.14 -9.04 -21.53
N GLU A 34 13.15 -9.49 -20.80
CA GLU A 34 14.54 -9.00 -20.92
C GLU A 34 15.10 -9.17 -22.34
N SER A 35 14.61 -10.14 -23.11
CA SER A 35 15.00 -10.38 -24.51
C SER A 35 14.23 -9.54 -25.54
N GLY A 36 13.31 -8.69 -25.09
CA GLY A 36 12.46 -7.86 -25.95
C GLY A 36 11.00 -8.32 -25.99
N LYS A 37 10.27 -7.92 -27.04
CA LYS A 37 8.87 -8.30 -27.26
C LYS A 37 8.80 -9.71 -27.83
N ASN A 38 8.32 -10.66 -27.04
CA ASN A 38 8.12 -12.04 -27.47
C ASN A 38 6.65 -12.29 -27.82
N PRO A 39 6.34 -12.90 -28.99
CA PRO A 39 4.97 -13.26 -29.34
C PRO A 39 4.46 -14.40 -28.45
N ILE A 40 3.25 -14.25 -27.93
CA ILE A 40 2.55 -15.24 -27.12
C ILE A 40 1.12 -15.42 -27.63
N LYS A 41 0.50 -16.56 -27.35
CA LYS A 41 -0.92 -16.79 -27.64
C LYS A 41 -1.72 -16.78 -26.35
N ARG A 42 -2.63 -15.82 -26.20
CA ARG A 42 -3.52 -15.69 -25.03
C ARG A 42 -4.88 -16.28 -25.37
N VAL A 43 -5.51 -16.94 -24.39
CA VAL A 43 -6.89 -17.40 -24.50
C VAL A 43 -7.81 -16.26 -24.06
N PHE A 44 -8.80 -15.95 -24.89
CA PHE A 44 -9.87 -15.01 -24.59
C PHE A 44 -11.19 -15.76 -24.59
N PHE A 45 -12.00 -15.55 -23.56
CA PHE A 45 -13.39 -16.01 -23.51
C PHE A 45 -14.29 -14.92 -24.08
N GLU A 46 -15.32 -15.30 -24.82
CA GLU A 46 -16.31 -14.38 -25.37
C GLU A 46 -17.11 -13.69 -24.26
N GLU A 47 -17.43 -14.45 -23.21
CA GLU A 47 -18.08 -13.94 -22.01
C GLU A 47 -17.05 -13.71 -20.90
N GLN A 48 -17.11 -12.54 -20.26
CA GLN A 48 -16.16 -12.15 -19.22
C GLN A 48 -16.26 -13.01 -17.96
N GLU A 49 -17.44 -13.59 -17.68
CA GLU A 49 -17.73 -14.41 -16.50
C GLU A 49 -17.41 -15.89 -16.70
N ALA A 50 -17.36 -16.37 -17.95
CA ALA A 50 -17.16 -17.78 -18.29
C ALA A 50 -15.94 -18.44 -17.62
N PRO A 51 -14.76 -17.81 -17.51
CA PRO A 51 -13.61 -18.43 -16.83
C PRO A 51 -13.90 -18.80 -15.37
N LEU A 52 -14.66 -17.95 -14.66
CA LEU A 52 -14.98 -18.16 -13.26
C LEU A 52 -16.08 -19.20 -13.09
N SER A 53 -17.10 -19.18 -13.96
CA SER A 53 -18.17 -20.19 -13.96
C SER A 53 -17.64 -21.59 -14.29
N ILE A 54 -16.70 -21.72 -15.22
CA ILE A 54 -16.04 -22.99 -15.52
C ILE A 54 -15.24 -23.46 -14.31
N LEU A 55 -14.50 -22.55 -13.68
CA LEU A 55 -13.68 -22.90 -12.53
C LEU A 55 -14.53 -23.32 -11.33
N SER A 56 -15.63 -22.62 -11.03
CA SER A 56 -16.56 -23.02 -9.97
C SER A 56 -17.21 -24.36 -10.28
N HIS A 57 -17.61 -24.61 -11.52
CA HIS A 57 -18.19 -25.89 -11.91
C HIS A 57 -17.19 -27.06 -11.79
N VAL A 58 -15.94 -26.87 -12.23
CA VAL A 58 -14.88 -27.88 -12.07
C VAL A 58 -14.62 -28.14 -10.58
N TRP A 59 -14.67 -27.09 -9.78
CA TRP A 59 -14.48 -27.17 -8.34
C TRP A 59 -15.59 -27.97 -7.64
N ASP A 60 -16.85 -27.71 -7.98
CA ASP A 60 -18.01 -28.28 -7.31
C ASP A 60 -18.29 -29.74 -7.73
N GLU A 61 -18.05 -30.08 -9.00
CA GLU A 61 -18.41 -31.40 -9.55
C GLU A 61 -17.25 -32.41 -9.56
N TYR A 62 -16.00 -31.95 -9.42
CA TYR A 62 -14.83 -32.81 -9.62
C TYR A 62 -13.71 -32.62 -8.58
N ASP A 63 -13.88 -33.24 -7.40
CA ASP A 63 -12.92 -33.23 -6.28
C ASP A 63 -11.45 -33.49 -6.69
N THR A 64 -11.23 -34.44 -7.60
CA THR A 64 -9.87 -34.78 -8.06
C THR A 64 -9.22 -33.63 -8.82
N TYR A 65 -9.99 -32.90 -9.62
CA TYR A 65 -9.50 -31.74 -10.36
C TYR A 65 -9.40 -30.51 -9.48
N ALA A 66 -10.24 -30.36 -8.45
CA ALA A 66 -10.12 -29.27 -7.47
C ALA A 66 -8.73 -29.27 -6.79
N GLU A 67 -8.26 -30.44 -6.33
CA GLU A 67 -6.92 -30.58 -5.73
C GLU A 67 -5.79 -30.24 -6.70
N ALA A 68 -5.83 -30.82 -7.91
CA ALA A 68 -4.83 -30.57 -8.94
C ALA A 68 -4.80 -29.09 -9.34
N THR A 69 -5.96 -28.43 -9.36
CA THR A 69 -6.10 -27.01 -9.68
C THR A 69 -5.46 -26.13 -8.61
N LEU A 70 -5.68 -26.40 -7.32
CA LEU A 70 -5.01 -25.64 -6.26
C LEU A 70 -3.49 -25.79 -6.31
N HIS A 71 -3.01 -27.00 -6.55
CA HIS A 71 -1.58 -27.25 -6.66
C HIS A 71 -0.98 -26.47 -7.84
N TRP A 72 -1.63 -26.51 -9.00
CA TRP A 72 -1.21 -25.77 -10.18
C TRP A 72 -1.21 -24.25 -9.94
N LEU A 73 -2.26 -23.70 -9.31
CA LEU A 73 -2.32 -22.28 -8.94
C LEU A 73 -1.21 -21.89 -7.95
N TYR A 74 -0.89 -22.78 -7.00
CA TYR A 74 0.20 -22.57 -6.07
C TYR A 74 1.56 -22.48 -6.80
N GLU A 75 1.83 -23.35 -7.76
CA GLU A 75 3.07 -23.31 -8.56
C GLU A 75 3.17 -22.05 -9.43
N LEU A 76 2.06 -21.64 -10.06
CA LEU A 76 2.04 -20.43 -10.89
C LEU A 76 2.35 -19.16 -10.09
N ALA A 77 1.97 -19.11 -8.81
CA ALA A 77 2.30 -18.01 -7.92
C ALA A 77 3.81 -17.86 -7.65
N GLU A 78 4.59 -18.93 -7.81
CA GLU A 78 6.05 -18.90 -7.69
C GLU A 78 6.78 -18.52 -8.99
N GLY A 79 6.05 -18.46 -10.11
CA GLY A 79 6.58 -18.06 -11.42
C GLY A 79 7.11 -16.63 -11.48
N GLN A 80 7.83 -16.31 -12.56
CA GLN A 80 8.45 -14.99 -12.74
C GLN A 80 7.48 -13.92 -13.29
N ASN A 81 6.51 -14.31 -14.11
CA ASN A 81 5.59 -13.39 -14.78
C ASN A 81 4.62 -12.75 -13.77
N PHE A 82 4.67 -11.42 -13.64
CA PHE A 82 3.85 -10.67 -12.70
C PHE A 82 2.35 -10.65 -13.06
N GLU A 83 2.00 -10.53 -14.34
CA GLU A 83 0.60 -10.55 -14.78
C GLU A 83 -0.07 -11.88 -14.47
N VAL A 84 0.64 -12.98 -14.71
CA VAL A 84 0.17 -14.34 -14.37
C VAL A 84 -0.06 -14.46 -12.86
N ARG A 85 0.90 -14.01 -12.04
CA ARG A 85 0.75 -14.04 -10.58
C ARG A 85 -0.42 -13.21 -10.08
N LEU A 86 -0.66 -12.04 -10.69
CA LEU A 86 -1.81 -11.21 -10.33
C LEU A 86 -3.13 -11.93 -10.65
N LYS A 87 -3.23 -12.56 -11.83
CA LYS A 87 -4.42 -13.33 -12.20
C LYS A 87 -4.61 -14.55 -11.29
N VAL A 88 -3.52 -15.22 -10.91
CA VAL A 88 -3.54 -16.31 -9.93
C VAL A 88 -4.08 -15.86 -8.57
N ALA A 89 -3.65 -14.70 -8.07
CA ALA A 89 -4.19 -14.14 -6.83
C ALA A 89 -5.69 -13.82 -6.95
N GLU A 90 -6.11 -13.25 -8.06
CA GLU A 90 -7.53 -12.98 -8.34
C GLU A 90 -8.35 -14.28 -8.35
N THR A 91 -7.91 -15.29 -9.10
CA THR A 91 -8.55 -16.60 -9.22
C THR A 91 -8.64 -17.31 -7.86
N VAL A 92 -7.55 -17.31 -7.08
CA VAL A 92 -7.55 -17.89 -5.72
C VAL A 92 -8.50 -17.12 -4.79
N GLY A 93 -8.57 -15.80 -4.94
CA GLY A 93 -9.53 -14.97 -4.22
C GLY A 93 -10.97 -15.33 -4.54
N GLN A 94 -11.29 -15.53 -5.82
CA GLN A 94 -12.63 -15.97 -6.24
C GLN A 94 -12.95 -17.38 -5.75
N LEU A 95 -12.02 -18.34 -5.84
CA LEU A 95 -12.23 -19.67 -5.24
C LEU A 95 -12.51 -19.60 -3.73
N ALA A 96 -11.82 -18.70 -3.03
CA ALA A 96 -12.01 -18.49 -1.60
C ALA A 96 -13.37 -17.88 -1.24
N THR A 97 -14.13 -17.29 -2.18
CA THR A 97 -15.51 -16.87 -1.92
C THR A 97 -16.49 -18.04 -1.93
N TYR A 98 -16.18 -19.14 -2.62
CA TYR A 98 -16.98 -20.37 -2.62
C TYR A 98 -16.61 -21.26 -1.44
N GLU A 99 -15.31 -21.58 -1.30
CA GLU A 99 -14.80 -22.48 -0.26
C GLU A 99 -13.57 -21.90 0.45
N PHE A 100 -13.81 -21.05 1.44
CA PHE A 100 -12.72 -20.34 2.12
C PHE A 100 -11.74 -21.26 2.84
N LEU A 101 -12.20 -22.28 3.57
CA LEU A 101 -11.34 -23.10 4.43
C LEU A 101 -10.33 -23.97 3.64
N PRO A 102 -10.73 -24.72 2.59
CA PRO A 102 -9.79 -25.45 1.74
C PRO A 102 -8.73 -24.54 1.11
N VAL A 103 -9.17 -23.43 0.50
CA VAL A 103 -8.28 -22.45 -0.15
C VAL A 103 -7.34 -21.80 0.86
N LEU A 104 -7.86 -21.47 2.05
CA LEU A 104 -7.06 -20.94 3.15
C LEU A 104 -5.94 -21.90 3.57
N ARG A 105 -6.27 -23.19 3.75
CA ARG A 105 -5.31 -24.18 4.24
C ARG A 105 -4.22 -24.48 3.21
N LYS A 106 -4.61 -24.62 1.94
CA LYS A 106 -3.72 -25.12 0.88
C LYS A 106 -2.97 -24.02 0.14
N ILE A 107 -3.50 -22.80 0.09
CA ILE A 107 -2.88 -21.70 -0.65
C ILE A 107 -2.61 -20.49 0.24
N LEU A 108 -3.65 -19.86 0.80
CA LEU A 108 -3.48 -18.54 1.43
C LEU A 108 -2.57 -18.60 2.66
N SER A 109 -2.69 -19.63 3.49
CA SER A 109 -1.83 -19.81 4.67
C SER A 109 -0.37 -20.09 4.29
N PRO A 110 -0.06 -21.03 3.38
CA PRO A 110 1.30 -21.20 2.85
C PRO A 110 1.87 -19.91 2.24
N TRP A 111 1.11 -19.19 1.41
CA TRP A 111 1.58 -17.93 0.82
C TRP A 111 1.83 -16.85 1.87
N ALA A 112 0.92 -16.69 2.84
CA ALA A 112 1.03 -15.70 3.90
C ALA A 112 2.19 -15.97 4.85
N LYS A 113 2.57 -17.25 5.04
CA LYS A 113 3.71 -17.69 5.85
C LYS A 113 5.01 -17.76 5.06
N SER A 114 4.98 -17.50 3.76
CA SER A 114 6.17 -17.53 2.91
C SER A 114 7.22 -16.53 3.40
N GLY A 115 8.50 -16.87 3.20
CA GLY A 115 9.60 -15.92 3.37
C GLY A 115 9.78 -14.95 2.19
N LYS A 116 8.98 -15.11 1.11
CA LYS A 116 9.08 -14.31 -0.11
C LYS A 116 8.02 -13.19 -0.11
N PRO A 117 8.41 -11.90 -0.04
CA PRO A 117 7.46 -10.77 -0.06
C PRO A 117 6.57 -10.69 -1.31
N SER A 118 6.99 -11.26 -2.43
CA SER A 118 6.15 -11.34 -3.64
C SER A 118 4.95 -12.25 -3.43
N VAL A 119 5.17 -13.45 -2.87
CA VAL A 119 4.13 -14.46 -2.62
C VAL A 119 3.17 -14.01 -1.51
N GLN A 120 3.70 -13.43 -0.43
CA GLN A 120 2.88 -12.85 0.64
C GLN A 120 1.93 -11.76 0.13
N ARG A 121 2.35 -10.95 -0.85
CA ARG A 121 1.46 -9.97 -1.50
C ARG A 121 0.34 -10.62 -2.30
N LEU A 122 0.56 -11.79 -2.89
CA LEU A 122 -0.50 -12.53 -3.58
C LEU A 122 -1.58 -13.00 -2.59
N ALA A 123 -1.18 -13.46 -1.40
CA ALA A 123 -2.15 -13.76 -0.34
C ALA A 123 -2.98 -12.53 0.05
N ALA A 124 -2.33 -11.37 0.22
CA ALA A 124 -3.02 -10.12 0.50
C ALA A 124 -3.98 -9.67 -0.63
N LEU A 125 -3.60 -9.87 -1.89
CA LEU A 125 -4.43 -9.56 -3.05
C LEU A 125 -5.62 -10.51 -3.18
N ALA A 126 -5.41 -11.81 -2.99
CA ALA A 126 -6.49 -12.81 -3.00
C ALA A 126 -7.50 -12.54 -1.88
N LEU A 127 -7.03 -12.22 -0.67
CA LEU A 127 -7.91 -11.82 0.43
C LEU A 127 -8.68 -10.53 0.17
N ALA A 128 -8.12 -9.62 -0.63
CA ALA A 128 -8.86 -8.43 -1.04
C ALA A 128 -10.06 -8.78 -1.92
N VAL A 129 -9.94 -9.73 -2.85
CA VAL A 129 -11.09 -10.19 -3.65
C VAL A 129 -12.21 -10.68 -2.74
N VAL A 130 -11.87 -11.52 -1.75
CA VAL A 130 -12.84 -12.02 -0.77
C VAL A 130 -13.46 -10.87 0.04
N ALA A 131 -12.65 -9.91 0.49
CA ALA A 131 -13.12 -8.78 1.31
C ALA A 131 -14.06 -7.82 0.56
N TYR A 132 -14.03 -7.78 -0.78
CA TYR A 132 -14.93 -6.97 -1.61
C TYR A 132 -16.19 -7.71 -2.05
N ASN A 133 -16.40 -8.94 -1.55
CA ASN A 133 -17.64 -9.67 -1.82
C ASN A 133 -18.85 -8.95 -1.21
N GLU A 134 -19.97 -8.93 -1.94
CA GLU A 134 -21.21 -8.27 -1.52
C GLU A 134 -21.85 -8.95 -0.30
N GLN A 135 -21.60 -10.24 -0.10
CA GLN A 135 -22.11 -10.98 1.04
C GLN A 135 -21.20 -10.74 2.25
N GLU A 136 -21.73 -10.01 3.23
CA GLU A 136 -20.99 -9.58 4.43
C GLU A 136 -20.29 -10.73 5.16
N HIS A 137 -20.94 -11.89 5.29
CA HIS A 137 -20.36 -13.05 5.97
C HIS A 137 -19.16 -13.65 5.22
N ILE A 138 -19.06 -13.49 3.89
CA ILE A 138 -17.89 -13.90 3.10
C ILE A 138 -16.78 -12.87 3.28
N ALA A 139 -17.09 -11.58 3.09
CA ALA A 139 -16.14 -10.49 3.27
C ALA A 139 -15.48 -10.53 4.66
N GLN A 140 -16.26 -10.81 5.70
CA GLN A 140 -15.80 -10.84 7.07
C GLN A 140 -14.80 -11.98 7.34
N GLN A 141 -14.79 -13.06 6.55
CA GLN A 141 -13.78 -14.14 6.70
C GLN A 141 -12.38 -13.63 6.40
N ALA A 142 -12.21 -12.86 5.31
CA ALA A 142 -10.92 -12.26 4.98
C ALA A 142 -10.52 -11.17 5.98
N LEU A 143 -11.45 -10.29 6.37
CA LEU A 143 -11.18 -9.21 7.32
C LEU A 143 -10.77 -9.75 8.70
N ASN A 144 -11.45 -10.78 9.20
CA ASN A 144 -11.10 -11.44 10.46
C ASN A 144 -9.76 -12.16 10.39
N LEU A 145 -9.43 -12.77 9.25
CA LEU A 145 -8.16 -13.46 9.08
C LEU A 145 -6.98 -12.50 9.08
N VAL A 146 -7.08 -11.37 8.36
CA VAL A 146 -6.02 -10.35 8.33
C VAL A 146 -5.86 -9.69 9.70
N ASP A 147 -6.96 -9.44 10.41
CA ASP A 147 -6.98 -8.97 11.81
C ASP A 147 -6.34 -9.98 12.77
N HIS A 148 -6.61 -11.27 12.59
CA HIS A 148 -5.93 -12.30 13.36
C HIS A 148 -4.42 -12.29 13.10
N TRP A 149 -3.99 -12.19 11.84
CA TRP A 149 -2.57 -12.17 11.46
C TRP A 149 -1.81 -10.95 11.98
N SER A 150 -2.42 -9.77 12.08
CA SER A 150 -1.79 -8.59 12.69
C SER A 150 -1.51 -8.80 14.19
N ASN A 151 -2.37 -9.55 14.88
CA ASN A 151 -2.27 -9.82 16.30
C ASN A 151 -1.32 -10.98 16.68
N LEU A 152 -0.87 -11.78 15.70
CA LEU A 152 0.05 -12.91 15.92
C LEU A 152 1.51 -12.46 16.12
N LYS A 153 1.87 -12.07 17.34
CA LYS A 153 3.24 -11.64 17.71
C LYS A 153 4.32 -12.70 17.45
N THR A 154 3.95 -13.98 17.37
CA THR A 154 4.87 -15.09 17.14
C THR A 154 5.25 -15.28 15.67
N SER A 155 4.61 -14.59 14.73
CA SER A 155 4.87 -14.79 13.29
C SER A 155 5.04 -13.47 12.54
N SER A 156 6.30 -13.06 12.35
CA SER A 156 6.62 -11.86 11.54
C SER A 156 6.18 -11.99 10.08
N SER A 157 6.13 -13.20 9.53
CA SER A 157 5.68 -13.43 8.15
C SER A 157 4.19 -13.16 7.99
N LEU A 158 3.36 -13.63 8.94
CA LEU A 158 1.92 -13.34 8.93
C LEU A 158 1.65 -11.85 9.18
N GLN A 159 2.35 -11.22 10.13
CA GLN A 159 2.26 -9.79 10.35
C GLN A 159 2.65 -8.99 9.10
N TRP A 160 3.69 -9.41 8.38
CA TRP A 160 4.08 -8.78 7.12
C TRP A 160 2.98 -8.89 6.06
N THR A 161 2.36 -10.07 5.92
CA THR A 161 1.21 -10.26 5.01
C THR A 161 0.03 -9.38 5.41
N ALA A 162 -0.25 -9.24 6.71
CA ALA A 162 -1.28 -8.33 7.20
C ALA A 162 -0.96 -6.86 6.87
N ILE A 163 0.31 -6.43 7.05
CA ILE A 163 0.77 -5.10 6.61
C ILE A 163 0.55 -4.91 5.11
N ALA A 164 0.85 -5.91 4.29
CA ALA A 164 0.64 -5.84 2.84
C ALA A 164 -0.84 -5.69 2.47
N ALA A 165 -1.74 -6.39 3.16
CA ALA A 165 -3.19 -6.27 2.98
C ALA A 165 -3.70 -4.89 3.41
N TYR A 166 -3.33 -4.42 4.61
CA TYR A 166 -3.71 -3.10 5.13
C TYR A 166 -3.08 -1.93 4.38
N GLY A 167 -1.93 -2.13 3.74
CA GLY A 167 -1.34 -1.15 2.82
C GLY A 167 -1.88 -1.23 1.39
N GLY A 168 -2.84 -2.11 1.12
CA GLY A 168 -3.44 -2.37 -0.18
C GLY A 168 -4.96 -2.19 -0.17
N TYR A 169 -5.66 -2.97 -0.99
CA TYR A 169 -7.10 -2.84 -1.20
C TYR A 169 -7.96 -3.04 0.05
N ILE A 170 -7.56 -3.93 0.97
CA ILE A 170 -8.26 -4.12 2.25
C ILE A 170 -8.16 -2.85 3.10
N GLY A 171 -7.00 -2.20 3.13
CA GLY A 171 -6.85 -0.92 3.83
C GLY A 171 -7.67 0.22 3.25
N LEU A 172 -7.98 0.19 1.95
CA LEU A 172 -8.87 1.18 1.34
C LEU A 172 -10.34 0.93 1.73
N LEU A 173 -10.72 -0.33 1.94
CA LEU A 173 -12.06 -0.73 2.37
C LEU A 173 -12.32 -0.38 3.84
N VAL A 174 -11.34 -0.67 4.71
CA VAL A 174 -11.45 -0.49 6.18
C VAL A 174 -10.28 0.34 6.76
N PRO A 175 -10.14 1.62 6.36
CA PRO A 175 -8.91 2.38 6.63
C PRO A 175 -8.64 2.65 8.11
N GLU A 176 -9.67 2.85 8.93
CA GLU A 176 -9.54 3.04 10.38
C GLU A 176 -8.99 1.76 11.03
N LYS A 177 -9.65 0.62 10.79
CA LYS A 177 -9.20 -0.69 11.29
C LYS A 177 -7.80 -1.07 10.78
N ALA A 178 -7.47 -0.69 9.55
CA ALA A 178 -6.15 -0.90 8.98
C ALA A 178 -5.07 -0.14 9.75
N LEU A 179 -5.29 1.14 10.03
CA LEU A 179 -4.38 1.98 10.81
C LEU A 179 -4.23 1.48 12.25
N ASP A 180 -5.33 1.06 12.89
CA ASP A 180 -5.32 0.47 14.22
C ASP A 180 -4.50 -0.82 14.27
N ASN A 181 -4.68 -1.72 13.30
CA ASN A 181 -3.90 -2.95 13.25
C ASN A 181 -2.43 -2.73 12.91
N LEU A 182 -2.11 -1.77 12.05
CA LEU A 182 -0.73 -1.36 11.78
C LEU A 182 -0.05 -0.80 13.04
N LYS A 183 -0.80 -0.04 13.87
CA LYS A 183 -0.35 0.41 15.19
C LYS A 183 -0.08 -0.76 16.12
N ILE A 184 -0.98 -1.76 16.19
CA ILE A 184 -0.80 -2.97 17.02
C ILE A 184 0.49 -3.70 16.63
N ILE A 185 0.76 -3.86 15.33
CA ILE A 185 2.00 -4.49 14.86
C ILE A 185 3.22 -3.65 15.26
N ALA A 186 3.17 -2.32 15.13
CA ALA A 186 4.26 -1.44 15.55
C ALA A 186 4.53 -1.49 17.07
N GLN A 187 3.48 -1.71 17.88
CA GLN A 187 3.58 -1.86 19.33
C GLN A 187 4.10 -3.25 19.75
N SER A 188 4.10 -4.25 18.87
CA SER A 188 4.65 -5.57 19.18
C SER A 188 6.17 -5.59 19.41
N GLY A 189 6.86 -4.48 19.13
CA GLY A 189 8.30 -4.32 19.34
C GLY A 189 9.17 -4.84 18.20
N ASN A 190 8.58 -5.40 17.14
CA ASN A 190 9.32 -5.87 15.97
C ASN A 190 9.73 -4.71 15.04
N GLY A 191 10.83 -4.04 15.39
CA GLY A 191 11.36 -2.91 14.63
C GLY A 191 11.67 -3.21 13.15
N LYS A 192 11.84 -4.48 12.77
CA LYS A 192 12.10 -4.88 11.37
C LYS A 192 10.93 -4.54 10.45
N LEU A 193 9.70 -4.52 10.97
CA LEU A 193 8.48 -4.25 10.19
C LEU A 193 8.18 -2.75 10.03
N PHE A 194 8.92 -1.85 10.69
CA PHE A 194 8.59 -0.42 10.68
C PHE A 194 8.64 0.21 9.29
N SER A 195 9.60 -0.21 8.46
CA SER A 195 9.71 0.27 7.08
C SER A 195 8.50 -0.17 6.24
N ASP A 196 8.01 -1.39 6.47
CA ASP A 196 6.85 -1.93 5.75
C ASP A 196 5.54 -1.27 6.22
N ILE A 197 5.38 -1.08 7.53
CA ILE A 197 4.25 -0.32 8.09
C ILE A 197 4.26 1.11 7.55
N ALA A 198 5.43 1.76 7.52
CA ALA A 198 5.52 3.12 7.01
C ALA A 198 5.10 3.20 5.54
N LYS A 199 5.55 2.27 4.69
CA LYS A 199 5.11 2.18 3.29
C LYS A 199 3.61 1.90 3.16
N ALA A 200 3.02 1.08 4.04
CA ALA A 200 1.58 0.82 4.04
C ALA A 200 0.79 2.10 4.34
N VAL A 201 1.17 2.87 5.38
CA VAL A 201 0.54 4.15 5.71
C VAL A 201 0.78 5.20 4.62
N GLU A 202 1.99 5.27 4.04
CA GLU A 202 2.30 6.15 2.89
C GLU A 202 1.35 5.86 1.70
N LYS A 203 1.05 4.58 1.42
CA LYS A 203 0.12 4.19 0.36
C LYS A 203 -1.31 4.63 0.66
N LEU A 204 -1.80 4.44 1.89
CA LEU A 204 -3.12 4.91 2.31
C LEU A 204 -3.24 6.44 2.17
N PHE A 205 -2.21 7.18 2.58
CA PHE A 205 -2.17 8.63 2.39
C PHE A 205 -2.23 9.01 0.91
N ASN A 206 -1.42 8.38 0.06
CA ASN A 206 -1.38 8.70 -1.38
C ASN A 206 -2.67 8.30 -2.11
N ALA A 207 -3.40 7.29 -1.62
CA ALA A 207 -4.75 6.98 -2.11
C ALA A 207 -5.76 8.10 -1.82
N GLY A 208 -5.42 9.04 -0.92
CA GLY A 208 -6.18 10.25 -0.66
C GLY A 208 -6.37 11.16 -1.88
N VAL A 209 -5.57 11.00 -2.93
CA VAL A 209 -5.82 11.66 -4.22
C VAL A 209 -7.17 11.26 -4.81
N GLN A 210 -7.55 9.98 -4.67
CA GLN A 210 -8.81 9.43 -5.16
C GLN A 210 -9.89 9.37 -4.06
N ILE A 211 -9.47 9.23 -2.80
CA ILE A 211 -10.37 9.11 -1.64
C ILE A 211 -10.01 10.21 -0.62
N PRO A 212 -10.44 11.48 -0.82
CA PRO A 212 -9.93 12.65 -0.08
C PRO A 212 -9.90 12.53 1.45
N LYS A 213 -10.86 11.81 2.05
CA LYS A 213 -10.91 11.57 3.50
C LYS A 213 -9.64 10.89 4.07
N LEU A 214 -8.92 10.10 3.26
CA LEU A 214 -7.73 9.38 3.71
C LEU A 214 -6.57 10.30 4.10
N HIS A 215 -6.44 11.48 3.48
CA HIS A 215 -5.40 12.44 3.87
C HIS A 215 -5.58 12.88 5.33
N GLY A 216 -6.81 13.24 5.70
CA GLY A 216 -7.13 13.73 7.04
C GLY A 216 -7.03 12.62 8.07
N LEU A 217 -7.59 11.45 7.74
CA LEU A 217 -7.52 10.26 8.59
C LEU A 217 -6.07 9.90 8.93
N VAL A 218 -5.19 9.77 7.93
CA VAL A 218 -3.78 9.41 8.18
C VAL A 218 -3.08 10.49 9.01
N LEU A 219 -3.25 11.78 8.70
CA LEU A 219 -2.59 12.85 9.46
C LEU A 219 -3.04 12.89 10.93
N ASN A 220 -4.34 12.68 11.18
CA ASN A 220 -4.88 12.61 12.54
C ASN A 220 -4.36 11.38 13.28
N THR A 221 -4.33 10.21 12.64
CA THR A 221 -3.74 9.00 13.24
C THR A 221 -2.26 9.20 13.58
N LEU A 222 -1.47 9.83 12.70
CA LEU A 222 -0.06 10.11 12.98
C LEU A 222 0.08 11.04 14.19
N ARG A 223 -0.79 12.04 14.34
CA ARG A 223 -0.85 12.91 15.51
C ARG A 223 -1.18 12.11 16.78
N GLU A 224 -2.20 11.27 16.76
CA GLU A 224 -2.57 10.40 17.89
C GLU A 224 -1.45 9.43 18.29
N TRP A 225 -0.62 8.99 17.34
CA TRP A 225 0.55 8.15 17.63
C TRP A 225 1.68 8.94 18.30
N VAL A 226 1.82 10.23 17.95
CA VAL A 226 2.74 11.15 18.64
C VAL A 226 2.23 11.45 20.06
N ASP A 227 0.92 11.58 20.26
CA ASP A 227 0.32 11.88 21.56
C ASP A 227 0.51 10.75 22.61
N GLN A 228 0.88 9.55 22.17
CA GLN A 228 1.28 8.46 23.08
C GLN A 228 2.65 8.65 23.75
N GLY A 229 3.43 9.63 23.32
CA GLY A 229 4.66 10.06 23.97
C GLY A 229 5.95 9.51 23.37
N GLU A 230 7.05 10.25 23.58
CA GLU A 230 8.34 10.09 22.89
C GLU A 230 9.04 8.74 23.11
N ASN A 231 8.68 8.05 24.21
CA ASN A 231 9.24 6.76 24.59
C ASN A 231 8.63 5.57 23.83
N THR A 232 7.54 5.79 23.08
CA THR A 232 6.85 4.71 22.37
C THR A 232 7.46 4.44 20.98
N SER A 233 7.35 3.20 20.51
CA SER A 233 7.73 2.84 19.14
C SER A 233 6.90 3.60 18.10
N VAL A 234 5.60 3.76 18.35
CA VAL A 234 4.65 4.41 17.45
C VAL A 234 4.91 5.91 17.30
N TYR A 235 5.42 6.59 18.33
CA TYR A 235 5.89 7.98 18.22
C TYR A 235 6.99 8.10 17.16
N ARG A 236 8.04 7.27 17.26
CA ARG A 236 9.17 7.29 16.34
C ARG A 236 8.77 6.87 14.93
N LEU A 237 7.85 5.92 14.82
CA LEU A 237 7.30 5.46 13.54
C LEU A 237 6.44 6.55 12.90
N SER A 238 5.60 7.26 13.67
CA SER A 238 4.78 8.34 13.16
C SER A 238 5.63 9.44 12.52
N LEU A 239 6.70 9.87 13.20
CA LEU A 239 7.62 10.88 12.66
C LEU A 239 8.42 10.38 11.46
N LEU A 240 8.73 9.07 11.40
CA LEU A 240 9.32 8.45 10.20
C LEU A 240 8.36 8.51 9.01
N ILE A 241 7.09 8.18 9.22
CA ILE A 241 6.04 8.23 8.19
C ILE A 241 5.85 9.66 7.73
N PHE A 242 5.67 10.61 8.65
CA PHE A 242 5.47 12.01 8.32
C PHE A 242 6.60 12.58 7.45
N ARG A 243 7.86 12.29 7.80
CA ARG A 243 9.01 12.64 6.95
C ARG A 243 8.93 11.97 5.58
N GLY A 244 8.54 10.70 5.52
CA GLY A 244 8.30 9.97 4.28
C GLY A 244 7.29 10.68 3.38
N LEU A 245 6.18 11.15 3.95
CA LEU A 245 5.16 11.96 3.27
C LEU A 245 5.73 13.29 2.76
N MET A 246 6.48 14.03 3.59
CA MET A 246 7.10 15.30 3.18
C MET A 246 7.99 15.14 1.94
N ARG A 247 8.72 14.03 1.85
CA ARG A 247 9.70 13.76 0.80
C ARG A 247 9.07 13.19 -0.46
N LYS A 248 8.15 12.23 -0.33
CA LYS A 248 7.71 11.35 -1.43
C LYS A 248 6.29 11.59 -1.90
N SER A 249 5.43 12.25 -1.12
CA SER A 249 4.05 12.51 -1.51
C SER A 249 3.95 13.79 -2.30
N TRP A 250 3.69 13.63 -3.60
CA TRP A 250 3.52 14.71 -4.56
C TRP A 250 2.23 14.51 -5.34
N ILE A 251 1.52 15.60 -5.60
CA ILE A 251 0.30 15.61 -6.40
C ILE A 251 0.52 16.47 -7.64
N VAL A 252 -0.11 16.09 -8.76
CA VAL A 252 -0.18 16.94 -9.96
C VAL A 252 -1.49 17.71 -9.91
N LYS A 253 -1.40 19.04 -9.86
CA LYS A 253 -2.55 19.96 -9.93
C LYS A 253 -2.19 21.11 -10.86
N ASN A 254 -3.07 21.40 -11.81
CA ASN A 254 -2.87 22.42 -12.84
C ASN A 254 -1.51 22.26 -13.54
N ASP A 255 -1.20 21.02 -13.96
CA ASP A 255 0.06 20.62 -14.60
C ASP A 255 1.35 20.84 -13.79
N ILE A 256 1.23 21.24 -12.52
CA ILE A 256 2.36 21.41 -11.60
C ILE A 256 2.39 20.25 -10.62
N ARG A 257 3.52 19.57 -10.56
CA ARG A 257 3.82 18.58 -9.52
C ARG A 257 4.28 19.30 -8.26
N GLN A 258 3.50 19.22 -7.18
CA GLN A 258 3.75 19.94 -5.94
C GLN A 258 3.64 19.03 -4.70
N PRO A 259 4.30 19.38 -3.57
CA PRO A 259 4.23 18.57 -2.34
C PRO A 259 2.80 18.46 -1.82
N THR A 260 2.30 17.23 -1.62
CA THR A 260 0.89 17.00 -1.25
C THR A 260 0.54 17.68 0.07
N LEU A 261 1.43 17.66 1.07
CA LEU A 261 1.19 18.28 2.38
C LEU A 261 1.05 19.81 2.30
N LEU A 262 1.89 20.49 1.50
CA LEU A 262 1.77 21.94 1.30
C LEU A 262 0.50 22.30 0.53
N TRP A 263 0.13 21.49 -0.45
CA TRP A 263 -1.13 21.66 -1.15
C TRP A 263 -2.31 21.52 -0.17
N LEU A 264 -2.37 20.45 0.64
CA LEU A 264 -3.44 20.25 1.62
C LEU A 264 -3.55 21.40 2.65
N ALA A 265 -2.43 21.87 3.19
CA ALA A 265 -2.40 22.99 4.12
C ALA A 265 -2.84 24.33 3.47
N LYS A 266 -2.77 24.44 2.14
CA LYS A 266 -3.33 25.57 1.40
C LYS A 266 -4.85 25.48 1.31
N GLU A 267 -5.40 24.29 1.13
CA GLU A 267 -6.84 24.05 0.94
C GLU A 267 -7.64 24.21 2.24
N SER A 268 -7.15 23.70 3.38
CA SER A 268 -7.83 23.85 4.68
C SER A 268 -6.84 23.94 5.86
N LYS A 269 -7.22 24.74 6.86
CA LYS A 269 -6.53 24.78 8.16
C LYS A 269 -6.57 23.45 8.90
N ASP A 270 -7.58 22.63 8.68
CA ASP A 270 -7.72 21.32 9.31
C ASP A 270 -6.56 20.38 8.97
N PHE A 271 -5.89 20.60 7.83
CA PHE A 271 -4.67 19.87 7.45
C PHE A 271 -3.40 20.54 7.96
N GLU A 272 -3.39 21.87 8.04
CA GLU A 272 -2.23 22.63 8.49
C GLU A 272 -1.86 22.32 9.95
N ASP A 273 -2.85 22.24 10.83
CA ASP A 273 -2.64 22.01 12.26
C ASP A 273 -1.91 20.67 12.53
N PRO A 274 -2.34 19.52 12.00
CA PRO A 274 -1.58 18.26 12.09
C PRO A 274 -0.18 18.36 11.49
N ILE A 275 -0.01 19.04 10.34
CA ILE A 275 1.29 19.18 9.68
C ILE A 275 2.28 19.96 10.56
N VAL A 276 1.86 21.10 11.10
CA VAL A 276 2.67 21.92 12.02
C VAL A 276 3.00 21.12 13.27
N TYR A 277 2.02 20.40 13.83
CA TYR A 277 2.20 19.59 15.04
C TYR A 277 3.24 18.46 14.83
N LEU A 278 3.11 17.70 13.75
CA LEU A 278 4.03 16.61 13.42
C LEU A 278 5.43 17.14 13.10
N MET A 279 5.53 18.28 12.39
CA MET A 279 6.81 18.92 12.09
C MET A 279 7.53 19.38 13.35
N ARG A 280 6.80 20.01 14.29
CA ARG A 280 7.36 20.44 15.58
C ARG A 280 7.92 19.25 16.38
N ASN A 281 7.15 18.16 16.49
CA ASN A 281 7.60 16.96 17.20
C ASN A 281 8.81 16.31 16.50
N GLY A 282 8.83 16.31 15.17
CA GLY A 282 9.97 15.88 14.37
C GLY A 282 11.26 16.69 14.61
N LEU A 283 11.14 18.01 14.75
CA LEU A 283 12.26 18.91 15.06
C LEU A 283 12.79 18.73 16.50
N ASN A 284 11.91 18.37 17.44
CA ASN A 284 12.29 18.14 18.83
C ASN A 284 12.90 16.76 19.07
N LEU A 285 12.58 15.77 18.23
CA LEU A 285 13.26 14.47 18.26
C LEU A 285 14.68 14.58 17.67
N GLY A 286 15.70 14.57 18.53
CA GLY A 286 17.10 14.77 18.15
C GLY A 286 17.60 13.91 16.99
N SER A 287 17.22 12.63 16.95
CA SER A 287 17.61 11.70 15.86
C SER A 287 16.90 11.93 14.53
N ARG A 288 15.86 12.78 14.49
CA ARG A 288 15.07 13.10 13.29
C ARG A 288 15.16 14.55 12.86
N ARG A 289 15.62 15.45 13.73
CA ARG A 289 15.69 16.90 13.48
C ARG A 289 16.31 17.24 12.13
N ASP A 290 17.51 16.76 11.86
CA ASP A 290 18.25 17.09 10.63
C ASP A 290 17.52 16.59 9.38
N SER A 291 16.83 15.45 9.49
CA SER A 291 16.01 14.93 8.40
C SER A 291 14.81 15.81 8.12
N ILE A 292 14.12 16.33 9.15
CA ILE A 292 13.00 17.25 8.98
C ILE A 292 13.46 18.59 8.41
N LEU A 293 14.57 19.14 8.92
CA LEU A 293 15.17 20.37 8.42
C LEU A 293 15.56 20.27 6.94
N ALA A 294 16.11 19.12 6.51
CA ALA A 294 16.40 18.87 5.11
C ALA A 294 15.14 18.90 4.23
N GLU A 295 14.03 18.32 4.70
CA GLU A 295 12.77 18.38 3.93
C GLU A 295 12.15 19.80 3.92
N ILE A 296 12.34 20.60 4.99
CA ILE A 296 11.95 22.04 4.98
C ILE A 296 12.77 22.81 3.94
N LEU A 297 14.08 22.59 3.86
CA LEU A 297 14.93 23.21 2.83
C LEU A 297 14.45 22.83 1.42
N ASN A 298 14.16 21.55 1.17
CA ASN A 298 13.59 21.10 -0.10
C ASN A 298 12.29 21.82 -0.46
N TRP A 299 11.43 22.10 0.52
CA TRP A 299 10.20 22.87 0.33
C TRP A 299 10.47 24.35 0.05
N LEU A 300 11.46 24.97 0.70
CA LEU A 300 11.88 26.35 0.41
C LEU A 300 12.38 26.48 -1.04
N GLU A 301 13.26 25.59 -1.47
CA GLU A 301 13.78 25.54 -2.84
C GLU A 301 12.70 25.23 -3.88
N PHE A 302 11.67 24.46 -3.51
CA PHE A 302 10.51 24.26 -4.36
C PHE A 302 9.70 25.55 -4.52
N VAL A 303 9.42 26.26 -3.42
CA VAL A 303 8.65 27.51 -3.42
C VAL A 303 9.37 28.65 -4.14
N ASP A 304 10.70 28.70 -4.08
CA ASP A 304 11.49 29.66 -4.85
C ASP A 304 11.26 29.51 -6.37
N ARG A 305 11.06 28.27 -6.85
CA ARG A 305 10.72 27.98 -8.25
C ARG A 305 9.24 28.10 -8.55
N HIS A 306 8.39 27.88 -7.54
CA HIS A 306 6.93 27.88 -7.66
C HIS A 306 6.28 28.70 -6.52
N PRO A 307 6.18 30.04 -6.68
CA PRO A 307 5.76 30.94 -5.60
C PRO A 307 4.30 30.75 -5.10
N THR A 308 3.50 29.92 -5.77
CA THR A 308 2.08 29.70 -5.47
C THR A 308 1.81 29.12 -4.09
N LEU A 309 2.80 28.46 -3.47
CA LEU A 309 2.73 27.89 -2.12
C LEU A 309 3.47 28.72 -1.07
N TYR A 310 4.03 29.88 -1.43
CA TYR A 310 4.78 30.74 -0.52
C TYR A 310 4.00 31.09 0.74
N LYS A 311 2.77 31.60 0.59
CA LYS A 311 1.96 32.02 1.74
C LYS A 311 1.69 30.87 2.72
N THR A 312 1.48 29.66 2.21
CA THR A 312 1.24 28.47 3.02
C THR A 312 2.51 28.05 3.77
N LEU A 313 3.65 27.95 3.08
CA LEU A 313 4.92 27.60 3.71
C LEU A 313 5.36 28.64 4.75
N ALA A 314 5.23 29.93 4.42
CA ALA A 314 5.52 31.03 5.33
C ALA A 314 4.67 30.95 6.60
N ARG A 315 3.37 30.64 6.47
CA ARG A 315 2.46 30.48 7.62
C ARG A 315 2.87 29.30 8.50
N ILE A 316 3.17 28.13 7.91
CA ILE A 316 3.64 26.94 8.65
C ILE A 316 4.91 27.27 9.44
N ILE A 317 5.93 27.83 8.78
CA ILE A 317 7.22 28.15 9.42
C ILE A 317 7.05 29.25 10.49
N PHE A 318 6.20 30.25 10.23
CA PHE A 318 5.88 31.28 11.21
C PHE A 318 5.21 30.69 12.46
N THR A 319 4.23 29.81 12.29
CA THR A 319 3.55 29.12 13.41
C THR A 319 4.53 28.26 14.22
N LEU A 320 5.47 27.58 13.55
CA LEU A 320 6.54 26.85 14.24
C LEU A 320 7.42 27.78 15.07
N ALA A 321 7.87 28.89 14.50
CA ALA A 321 8.70 29.88 15.19
C ALA A 321 7.95 30.55 16.37
N ALA A 322 6.65 30.80 16.23
CA ALA A 322 5.82 31.40 17.27
C ALA A 322 5.56 30.46 18.47
N SER A 323 5.77 29.15 18.30
CA SER A 323 5.38 28.16 19.32
C SER A 323 6.21 28.20 20.61
N SER A 324 7.49 28.59 20.55
CA SER A 324 8.34 28.79 21.73
C SER A 324 9.59 29.60 21.38
N GLY A 325 10.23 30.21 22.39
CA GLY A 325 11.48 30.94 22.20
C GLY A 325 12.63 30.08 21.65
N ASN A 326 12.67 28.79 21.98
CA ASN A 326 13.68 27.86 21.46
C ASN A 326 13.42 27.51 19.99
N GLU A 327 12.16 27.28 19.60
CA GLU A 327 11.82 27.06 18.18
C GLU A 327 12.08 28.32 17.35
N ARG A 328 11.76 29.51 17.87
CA ARG A 328 12.10 30.77 17.21
C ARG A 328 13.59 30.87 16.91
N LYS A 329 14.44 30.70 17.94
CA LYS A 329 15.91 30.75 17.78
C LYS A 329 16.39 29.73 16.74
N ARG A 330 15.87 28.50 16.80
CA ARG A 330 16.20 27.42 15.86
C ARG A 330 15.81 27.79 14.43
N MET A 331 14.57 28.21 14.19
CA MET A 331 14.09 28.59 12.87
C MET A 331 14.86 29.78 12.32
N CYS A 332 15.09 30.84 13.10
CA CYS A 332 15.89 31.99 12.69
C CYS A 332 17.33 31.58 12.31
N TYR A 333 17.94 30.67 13.09
CA TYR A 333 19.29 30.17 12.80
C TYR A 333 19.35 29.46 11.45
N TYR A 334 18.46 28.48 11.20
CA TYR A 334 18.48 27.74 9.94
C TYR A 334 18.04 28.57 8.74
N LEU A 335 17.02 29.43 8.88
CA LEU A 335 16.61 30.36 7.81
C LEU A 335 17.74 31.32 7.45
N LYS A 336 18.54 31.78 8.43
CA LYS A 336 19.74 32.58 8.14
C LYS A 336 20.78 31.80 7.35
N ILE A 337 21.02 30.53 7.67
CA ILE A 337 21.92 29.67 6.88
C ILE A 337 21.39 29.49 5.46
N TRP A 338 20.11 29.17 5.33
CA TRP A 338 19.48 28.89 4.03
C TRP A 338 19.26 30.13 3.17
N SER A 339 19.27 31.33 3.77
CA SER A 339 19.18 32.61 3.05
C SER A 339 20.25 32.81 1.98
N ILE A 340 21.36 32.09 2.07
CA ILE A 340 22.42 32.08 1.07
C ILE A 340 21.90 31.58 -0.29
N ASN A 341 20.99 30.60 -0.28
CA ASN A 341 20.54 29.89 -1.49
C ASN A 341 19.02 29.97 -1.71
N SER A 342 18.25 30.56 -0.80
CA SER A 342 16.79 30.63 -0.88
C SER A 342 16.25 32.02 -0.60
N GLN A 343 15.59 32.62 -1.61
CA GLN A 343 14.93 33.92 -1.48
C GLN A 343 13.73 33.83 -0.54
N THR A 344 13.00 32.72 -0.57
CA THR A 344 11.90 32.42 0.34
C THR A 344 12.38 32.39 1.79
N ALA A 345 13.55 31.81 2.06
CA ALA A 345 14.12 31.81 3.41
C ALA A 345 14.39 33.24 3.93
N ILE A 346 14.91 34.14 3.09
CA ILE A 346 15.09 35.57 3.43
C ILE A 346 13.75 36.22 3.79
N GLN A 347 12.74 36.03 2.94
CA GLN A 347 11.43 36.65 3.14
C GLN A 347 10.76 36.17 4.44
N ILE A 348 10.83 34.87 4.73
CA ILE A 348 10.26 34.31 5.96
C ILE A 348 11.06 34.75 7.19
N LEU A 349 12.39 34.83 7.12
CA LEU A 349 13.22 35.35 8.21
C LEU A 349 12.86 36.79 8.56
N ASN A 350 12.69 37.64 7.54
CA ASN A 350 12.26 39.03 7.72
C ASN A 350 10.85 39.12 8.32
N LEU A 351 9.94 38.24 7.89
CA LEU A 351 8.58 38.14 8.46
C LEU A 351 8.62 37.81 9.95
N ILE A 352 9.41 36.81 10.34
CA ILE A 352 9.58 36.41 11.75
C ILE A 352 10.16 37.56 12.57
N ASN A 353 11.26 38.17 12.12
CA ASN A 353 11.91 39.26 12.86
C ASN A 353 11.03 40.50 13.03
N LYS A 354 10.06 40.72 12.13
CA LYS A 354 9.15 41.87 12.18
C LYS A 354 7.99 41.66 13.16
N HIS A 355 7.54 40.42 13.36
CA HIS A 355 6.25 40.13 14.01
C HIS A 355 6.33 39.25 15.25
N LEU A 356 7.46 38.59 15.50
CA LEU A 356 7.77 37.89 16.75
C LEU A 356 8.96 38.60 17.39
#